data_AF-A0A4Q8XV97-F1
#
_entry.id   AF-A0A4Q8XV97-F1
#
_cell.length_a   1.000
_cell.length_b   1.000
_cell.length_c   1.000
_cell.angle_alpha   90.00
_cell.angle_beta   90.00
_cell.angle_gamma   90.00
#
_symmetry.space_group_name_H-M   'P 1'
#
loop_
_entity.id
_entity.type
_entity.pdbx_description
1 polymer ?
#
loop_
_entity_poly.entity_id
_entity_poly.type
_entity_poly.pdbx_seq_one_letter_code
_entity_poly.pdbx_strand_id
1 'polypeptide(L)'
;HAKKAQVKGLPVGDCVDCNACVAVCPMGIDIRDGQQMECITCALCIDACDGVMDKLGKPRGLIAYATLSEYSINMSLATDEGRTAIQPSRVRNEDGAFVPAIRHFDWRIIFRPRTVFYAVAWASVGMAMLVHLAFRERLELNVVHDRNPQYVLESDGSLRNGYTLRVLNMVPTPRDVNISLVGLEGATMRIPEFGKEDARGFTVHAEPDAATTLKVFVTRKPTGAAINEFLFVIEDTDHADRATYRAAFNAPGDIK
;
A
#
# COMPACT_ATOMS: atom_id res chain seq x y z
N HIS A 1 39.59 10.23 31.55
CA HIS A 1 39.63 11.71 31.53
C HIS A 1 40.92 12.21 30.87
N ALA A 2 40.78 12.75 29.65
CA ALA A 2 41.87 13.26 28.84
C ALA A 2 42.71 14.31 29.56
N LYS A 3 42.12 15.29 30.27
CA LYS A 3 42.91 16.33 30.97
C LYS A 3 43.84 15.73 32.03
N LYS A 4 43.37 14.72 32.78
CA LYS A 4 44.18 14.04 33.81
C LYS A 4 45.29 13.18 33.20
N ALA A 5 45.02 12.53 32.07
CA ALA A 5 45.99 11.72 31.35
C ALA A 5 47.06 12.60 30.66
N GLN A 6 46.67 13.74 30.10
CA GLN A 6 47.58 14.71 29.48
C GLN A 6 48.59 15.28 30.47
N VAL A 7 48.14 15.62 31.69
CA VAL A 7 49.03 16.07 32.79
C VAL A 7 50.06 15.01 33.18
N LYS A 8 49.73 13.72 33.01
CA LYS A 8 50.63 12.59 33.28
C LYS A 8 51.50 12.20 32.07
N GLY A 9 51.45 12.95 30.96
CA GLY A 9 52.15 12.60 29.73
C GLY A 9 51.66 11.32 29.06
N LEU A 10 50.46 10.85 29.43
CA LEU A 10 49.85 9.64 28.85
C LEU A 10 49.13 9.98 27.55
N PRO A 11 49.07 9.05 26.59
CA PRO A 11 48.28 9.22 25.37
C PRO A 11 46.80 9.46 25.73
N VAL A 12 46.21 10.49 25.11
CA VAL A 12 44.83 10.91 25.35
C VAL A 12 43.98 10.67 24.11
N GLY A 13 42.74 10.22 24.31
CA GLY A 13 41.73 10.16 23.24
C GLY A 13 41.13 11.53 22.94
N ASP A 14 40.17 11.57 22.01
CA ASP A 14 39.60 12.84 21.51
C ASP A 14 38.57 13.50 22.43
N CYS A 15 38.09 12.79 23.44
CA CYS A 15 37.16 13.36 24.43
C CYS A 15 37.85 14.50 25.20
N VAL A 16 37.24 15.69 25.18
CA VAL A 16 37.78 16.91 25.82
C VAL A 16 37.30 17.14 27.27
N ASP A 17 36.64 16.15 27.87
CA ASP A 17 36.08 16.21 29.22
C ASP A 17 35.13 17.41 29.47
N CYS A 18 34.28 17.77 28.49
CA CYS A 18 33.34 18.90 28.63
C CYS A 18 32.04 18.58 29.39
N ASN A 19 31.75 17.30 29.65
CA ASN A 19 30.51 16.78 30.28
C ASN A 19 29.20 17.05 29.52
N ALA A 20 29.21 17.59 28.30
CA ALA A 20 27.98 17.90 27.56
C ALA A 20 27.10 16.66 27.30
N CYS A 21 27.72 15.53 26.96
CA CYS A 21 27.03 14.26 26.73
C CYS A 21 26.36 13.68 27.98
N VAL A 22 26.90 13.96 29.18
CA VAL A 22 26.34 13.52 30.46
C VAL A 22 25.16 14.42 30.84
N ALA A 23 25.33 15.75 30.69
CA ALA A 23 24.32 16.73 31.05
C ALA A 23 23.01 16.59 30.24
N VAL A 24 23.12 16.19 28.96
CA VAL A 24 21.96 16.01 28.08
C VAL A 24 21.30 14.63 28.22
N CYS A 25 21.92 13.69 28.94
CA CYS A 25 21.40 12.34 29.02
C CYS A 25 20.15 12.29 29.93
N PRO A 26 18.96 11.94 29.40
CA PRO A 26 17.74 11.87 30.20
C PRO A 26 17.77 10.73 31.23
N MET A 27 18.63 9.73 31.00
CA MET A 27 18.82 8.59 31.90
C MET A 27 19.87 8.86 32.99
N GLY A 28 20.52 10.02 32.97
CA GLY A 28 21.54 10.40 33.96
C GLY A 28 22.82 9.57 33.92
N ILE A 29 23.08 8.86 32.81
CA ILE A 29 24.27 8.01 32.66
C ILE A 29 25.49 8.77 32.14
N ASP A 30 26.67 8.34 32.60
CA ASP A 30 27.95 8.78 32.04
C ASP A 30 28.45 7.80 30.98
N ILE A 31 28.16 8.10 29.72
CA ILE A 31 28.55 7.27 28.57
C ILE A 31 30.08 7.07 28.43
N ARG A 32 30.89 7.85 29.16
CA ARG A 32 32.36 7.72 29.13
C ARG A 32 32.85 6.50 29.90
N ASP A 33 32.00 5.95 30.79
CA ASP A 33 32.28 4.70 31.50
C ASP A 33 31.98 3.46 30.65
N GLY A 34 31.57 3.65 29.39
CA GLY A 34 31.32 2.59 28.42
C GLY A 34 29.84 2.35 28.17
N GLN A 35 29.52 1.15 27.67
CA GLN A 35 28.14 0.76 27.37
C GLN A 35 27.40 0.43 28.67
N GLN A 36 26.27 1.09 28.89
CA GLN A 36 25.42 0.93 30.07
C GLN A 36 24.03 0.47 29.64
N MET A 37 23.37 -0.36 30.46
CA MET A 37 22.10 -1.02 30.11
C MET A 37 20.91 -0.04 30.12
N GLU A 38 21.07 1.09 30.78
CA GLU A 38 20.09 2.16 30.93
C GLU A 38 19.97 3.00 29.64
N CYS A 39 20.87 2.83 28.67
CA CYS A 39 20.85 3.59 27.43
C CYS A 39 19.59 3.29 26.60
N ILE A 40 18.78 4.32 26.34
CA ILE A 40 17.55 4.24 25.52
C ILE A 40 17.78 4.56 24.03
N THR A 41 19.03 4.71 23.58
CA THR A 41 19.37 5.00 22.18
C THR A 41 18.61 6.21 21.58
N CYS A 42 18.63 7.36 22.27
CA CYS A 42 17.95 8.59 21.85
C CYS A 42 18.84 9.60 21.08
N ALA A 43 20.14 9.35 20.94
CA ALA A 43 21.13 10.18 20.24
C ALA A 43 21.43 11.58 20.84
N LEU A 44 20.75 12.03 21.89
CA LEU A 44 21.01 13.35 22.49
C LEU A 44 22.48 13.59 22.88
N CYS A 45 23.16 12.55 23.38
CA CYS A 45 24.58 12.63 23.71
C CYS A 45 25.49 12.78 22.47
N ILE A 46 25.09 12.22 21.33
CA ILE A 46 25.80 12.33 20.05
C ILE A 46 25.72 13.78 19.57
N ASP A 47 24.52 14.34 19.49
CA ASP A 47 24.29 15.70 19.00
C ASP A 47 25.02 16.74 19.86
N ALA A 48 24.94 16.60 21.19
CA ALA A 48 25.65 17.48 22.12
C ALA A 48 27.18 17.38 21.98
N CYS A 49 27.71 16.18 21.73
CA CYS A 49 29.14 15.98 21.52
C CYS A 49 29.59 16.59 20.19
N ASP A 50 28.89 16.31 19.09
CA ASP A 50 29.21 16.86 17.78
C ASP A 50 29.18 18.40 17.79
N GLY A 51 28.20 19.01 18.48
CA GLY A 51 28.14 20.45 18.67
C GLY A 51 29.32 21.04 19.46
N VAL A 52 29.95 20.26 20.36
CA VAL A 52 31.21 20.65 21.03
C VAL A 52 32.41 20.47 20.08
N MET A 53 32.46 19.37 19.34
CA MET A 53 33.55 19.08 18.40
C MET A 53 33.62 20.12 17.28
N ASP A 54 32.46 20.55 16.75
CA ASP A 54 32.36 21.63 15.76
C ASP A 54 33.00 22.94 16.26
N LYS A 55 32.68 23.34 17.49
CA LYS A 55 33.22 24.58 18.10
C LYS A 55 34.73 24.53 18.30
N LEU A 56 35.29 23.34 18.45
CA LEU A 56 36.71 23.10 18.61
C LEU A 56 37.42 22.84 17.27
N GLY A 57 36.68 22.82 16.15
CA GLY A 57 37.22 22.49 14.84
C GLY A 57 37.72 21.04 14.73
N LYS A 58 37.16 20.12 15.51
CA LYS A 58 37.51 18.69 15.48
C LYS A 58 36.46 17.88 14.69
N PRO A 59 36.84 16.72 14.10
CA PRO A 59 35.88 15.86 13.41
C PRO A 59 34.73 15.39 14.30
N ARG A 60 33.53 15.27 13.71
CA ARG A 60 32.32 14.69 14.33
C ARG A 60 32.42 13.17 14.47
N GLY A 61 31.45 12.58 15.19
CA GLY A 61 31.29 11.13 15.28
C GLY A 61 32.17 10.48 16.36
N LEU A 62 32.55 11.24 17.39
CA LEU A 62 33.22 10.68 18.57
C LEU A 62 32.30 9.69 19.33
N ILE A 63 30.99 9.93 19.29
CA ILE A 63 29.95 9.03 19.76
C ILE A 63 29.09 8.72 18.53
N ALA A 64 28.77 7.45 18.32
CA ALA A 64 27.92 7.03 17.20
C ALA A 64 27.14 5.77 17.57
N TYR A 65 26.07 5.51 16.82
CA TYR A 65 25.50 4.17 16.80
C TYR A 65 26.46 3.24 16.06
N ALA A 66 26.76 2.13 16.71
CA ALA A 66 27.58 1.07 16.15
C ALA A 66 26.89 -0.26 16.38
N THR A 67 27.04 -1.17 15.42
CA THR A 67 26.72 -2.57 15.67
C THR A 67 27.77 -3.19 16.59
N LEU A 68 27.40 -4.25 17.32
CA LEU A 68 28.36 -5.00 18.13
C LEU A 68 29.56 -5.49 17.30
N SER A 69 29.32 -5.84 16.02
CA SER A 69 30.38 -6.25 15.09
C SER A 69 31.36 -5.13 14.74
N GLU A 70 30.90 -3.88 14.61
CA GLU A 70 31.78 -2.74 14.36
C GLU A 70 32.56 -2.37 15.59
N TYR A 71 31.89 -2.34 16.75
CA TYR A 71 32.54 -2.10 18.03
C TYR A 71 33.66 -3.12 18.29
N SER A 72 33.41 -4.41 18.09
CA SER A 72 34.41 -5.46 18.34
C SER A 72 35.61 -5.37 17.39
N ILE A 73 35.40 -5.08 16.10
CA ILE A 73 36.47 -4.87 15.12
C ILE A 73 37.31 -3.63 15.45
N ASN A 74 36.65 -2.52 15.78
CA ASN A 74 37.36 -1.28 16.12
C ASN A 74 38.13 -1.43 17.45
N MET A 75 37.57 -2.18 18.41
CA MET A 75 38.22 -2.48 19.68
C MET A 75 39.42 -3.42 19.49
N SER A 76 39.32 -4.45 18.66
CA SER A 76 40.45 -5.34 18.38
C SER A 76 41.60 -4.60 17.69
N LEU A 77 41.30 -3.68 16.78
CA LEU A 77 42.30 -2.80 16.15
C LEU A 77 42.98 -1.89 17.18
N ALA A 78 42.19 -1.28 18.07
CA ALA A 78 42.70 -0.37 19.10
C ALA A 78 43.54 -1.06 20.19
N THR A 79 43.33 -2.36 20.41
CA THR A 79 43.94 -3.13 21.53
C THR A 79 44.94 -4.19 21.08
N ASP A 80 45.27 -4.27 19.80
CA ASP A 80 46.11 -5.35 19.26
C ASP A 80 45.53 -6.75 19.53
N GLU A 81 44.27 -6.96 19.15
CA GLU A 81 43.53 -8.19 19.48
C GLU A 81 43.47 -8.46 21.00
N GLY A 82 43.49 -7.40 21.81
CA GLY A 82 43.48 -7.47 23.28
C GLY A 82 44.85 -7.65 23.94
N ARG A 83 45.97 -7.65 23.19
CA ARG A 83 47.33 -7.79 23.76
C ARG A 83 47.80 -6.53 24.48
N THR A 84 47.21 -5.38 24.16
CA THR A 84 47.59 -4.08 24.73
C THR A 84 46.38 -3.31 25.23
N ALA A 85 46.60 -2.38 26.16
CA ALA A 85 45.60 -1.37 26.46
C ALA A 85 45.27 -0.55 25.20
N ILE A 86 44.14 0.17 25.20
CA ILE A 86 43.70 1.00 24.07
C ILE A 86 44.82 1.97 23.65
N GLN A 87 45.29 1.85 22.41
CA GLN A 87 46.32 2.71 21.83
C GLN A 87 45.71 3.64 20.76
N PRO A 88 45.57 4.96 21.05
CA PRO A 88 45.01 5.92 20.10
C PRO A 88 45.77 6.01 18.78
N SER A 89 47.08 5.75 18.77
CA SER A 89 47.93 5.78 17.57
C SER A 89 47.63 4.65 16.57
N ARG A 90 46.93 3.58 16.97
CA ARG A 90 46.52 2.50 16.06
C ARG A 90 45.24 2.82 15.30
N VAL A 91 44.47 3.77 15.82
CA VAL A 91 43.17 4.17 15.27
C VAL A 91 43.23 5.51 14.54
N ARG A 92 44.29 6.31 14.74
CA ARG A 92 44.49 7.59 14.07
C ARG A 92 45.83 7.69 13.37
N ASN A 93 45.83 8.34 12.21
CA ASN A 93 47.03 8.77 11.48
C ASN A 93 47.68 9.97 12.18
N GLU A 94 48.90 10.32 11.77
CA GLU A 94 49.64 11.50 12.26
C GLU A 94 48.87 12.81 12.03
N ASP A 95 48.10 12.88 10.93
CA ASP A 95 47.21 14.01 10.61
C ASP A 95 45.96 14.10 11.50
N GLY A 96 45.80 13.18 12.46
CA GLY A 96 44.65 13.10 13.35
C GLY A 96 43.39 12.50 12.70
N ALA A 97 43.40 12.15 11.42
CA ALA A 97 42.32 11.42 10.77
C ALA A 97 42.25 9.94 11.23
N PHE A 98 41.08 9.31 11.14
CA PHE A 98 40.95 7.88 11.43
C PHE A 98 41.63 7.02 10.37
N VAL A 99 42.22 5.89 10.77
CA VAL A 99 42.78 4.92 9.81
C VAL A 99 41.66 4.32 8.94
N PRO A 100 41.90 4.06 7.64
CA PRO A 100 40.88 3.49 6.74
C PRO A 100 40.31 2.13 7.19
N ALA A 101 41.05 1.41 8.04
CA ALA A 101 40.64 0.12 8.61
C ALA A 101 39.53 0.25 9.67
N ILE A 102 39.27 1.45 10.20
CA ILE A 102 38.15 1.68 11.11
C ILE A 102 36.86 1.63 10.31
N ARG A 103 36.00 0.68 10.66
CA ARG A 103 34.73 0.51 9.97
C ARG A 103 33.75 1.56 10.44
N HIS A 104 33.49 2.54 9.56
CA HIS A 104 32.32 3.42 9.61
C HIS A 104 31.12 2.82 8.86
N PHE A 105 29.94 3.40 9.09
CA PHE A 105 28.73 3.10 8.34
C PHE A 105 28.96 3.27 6.83
N ASP A 106 28.76 2.20 6.06
CA ASP A 106 28.83 2.18 4.59
C ASP A 106 27.44 1.81 4.04
N TRP A 107 26.95 2.57 3.06
CA TRP A 107 25.67 2.33 2.37
C TRP A 107 25.59 0.94 1.74
N ARG A 108 26.73 0.31 1.42
CA ARG A 108 26.79 -1.08 0.95
C ARG A 108 26.22 -2.09 1.94
N ILE A 109 26.15 -1.75 3.24
CA ILE A 109 25.53 -2.60 4.28
C ILE A 109 24.02 -2.75 4.04
N ILE A 110 23.37 -1.75 3.45
CA ILE A 110 21.93 -1.81 3.13
C ILE A 110 21.68 -2.78 1.96
N PHE A 111 22.58 -2.80 0.97
CA PHE A 111 22.48 -3.64 -0.23
C PHE A 111 22.95 -5.10 -0.03
N ARG A 112 22.71 -5.68 1.15
CA ARG A 112 22.93 -7.12 1.36
C ARG A 112 21.90 -7.92 0.55
N PRO A 113 22.29 -9.04 -0.10
CA PRO A 113 21.38 -9.84 -0.94
C PRO A 113 20.07 -10.21 -0.23
N ARG A 114 20.15 -10.56 1.06
CA ARG A 114 18.98 -10.91 1.87
C ARG A 114 18.04 -9.71 2.09
N THR A 115 18.59 -8.53 2.37
CA THR A 115 17.79 -7.31 2.56
C THR A 115 17.08 -6.91 1.27
N VAL A 116 17.80 -6.97 0.14
CA VAL A 116 17.24 -6.69 -1.19
C VAL A 116 16.12 -7.67 -1.53
N PHE A 117 16.31 -8.98 -1.25
CA PHE A 117 15.27 -9.99 -1.46
C PHE A 117 13.98 -9.66 -0.69
N TYR A 118 14.07 -9.36 0.60
CA TYR A 118 12.89 -9.01 1.40
C TYR A 118 12.23 -7.72 0.91
N ALA A 119 13.02 -6.70 0.54
CA ALA A 119 12.50 -5.45 0.00
C ALA A 119 11.72 -5.68 -1.30
N VAL A 120 12.25 -6.50 -2.22
CA VAL A 120 11.58 -6.86 -3.47
C VAL A 120 10.30 -7.67 -3.21
N ALA A 121 10.35 -8.65 -2.31
CA ALA A 121 9.18 -9.45 -1.96
C ALA A 121 8.04 -8.56 -1.41
N TRP A 122 8.34 -7.69 -0.44
CA TRP A 122 7.35 -6.75 0.09
C TRP A 122 6.85 -5.75 -0.96
N ALA A 123 7.74 -5.21 -1.79
CA ALA A 123 7.35 -4.31 -2.88
C ALA A 123 6.44 -5.00 -3.90
N SER A 124 6.68 -6.28 -4.22
CA SER A 124 5.82 -7.04 -5.14
C SER A 124 4.41 -7.24 -4.60
N VAL A 125 4.27 -7.48 -3.29
CA VAL A 125 2.95 -7.58 -2.65
C VAL A 125 2.22 -6.24 -2.71
N GLY A 126 2.91 -5.15 -2.36
CA GLY A 126 2.34 -3.81 -2.47
C GLY A 126 1.94 -3.44 -3.91
N MET A 127 2.79 -3.79 -4.88
CA MET A 127 2.51 -3.57 -6.30
C MET A 127 1.29 -4.37 -6.76
N ALA A 128 1.17 -5.63 -6.37
CA ALA A 128 0.01 -6.46 -6.70
C ALA A 128 -1.29 -5.87 -6.13
N MET A 129 -1.27 -5.36 -4.89
CA MET A 129 -2.41 -4.69 -4.29
C MET A 129 -2.79 -3.40 -5.03
N LEU A 130 -1.81 -2.59 -5.43
CA LEU A 130 -2.05 -1.36 -6.20
C LEU A 130 -2.64 -1.66 -7.59
N VAL A 131 -2.12 -2.69 -8.27
CA VAL A 131 -2.65 -3.16 -9.55
C VAL A 131 -4.10 -3.59 -9.39
N HIS A 132 -4.41 -4.42 -8.38
CA HIS A 132 -5.78 -4.85 -8.12
C HIS A 132 -6.71 -3.68 -7.80
N LEU A 133 -6.24 -2.67 -7.07
CA LEU A 133 -7.04 -1.47 -6.76
C LEU A 133 -7.28 -0.62 -8.01
N ALA A 134 -6.28 -0.45 -8.88
CA ALA A 134 -6.37 0.34 -10.10
C ALA A 134 -7.34 -0.28 -11.13
N PHE A 135 -7.37 -1.61 -11.22
CA PHE A 135 -8.26 -2.36 -12.12
C PHE A 135 -9.58 -2.79 -11.46
N ARG A 136 -9.90 -2.30 -10.26
CA ARG A 136 -11.18 -2.61 -9.61
C ARG A 136 -12.33 -2.11 -10.48
N GLU A 137 -13.25 -3.01 -10.83
CA GLU A 137 -14.53 -2.66 -11.46
C GLU A 137 -15.35 -1.79 -10.51
N ARG A 138 -15.86 -0.67 -11.02
CA ARG A 138 -16.59 0.32 -10.22
C ARG A 138 -18.09 0.32 -10.48
N LEU A 139 -18.55 -0.40 -11.50
CA LEU A 139 -19.95 -0.53 -11.89
C LEU A 139 -20.31 -2.00 -11.95
N GLU A 140 -21.35 -2.41 -11.23
CA GLU A 140 -21.76 -3.81 -11.18
C GLU A 140 -23.25 -3.94 -11.49
N LEU A 141 -23.62 -4.97 -12.25
CA LEU A 141 -25.01 -5.32 -12.58
C LEU A 141 -25.38 -6.67 -11.99
N ASN A 142 -26.34 -6.66 -11.06
CA ASN A 142 -26.95 -7.89 -10.55
C ASN A 142 -28.38 -8.03 -11.11
N VAL A 143 -28.69 -9.18 -11.72
CA VAL A 143 -30.01 -9.42 -12.32
C VAL A 143 -30.63 -10.67 -11.71
N VAL A 144 -31.88 -10.54 -11.23
CA VAL A 144 -32.66 -11.66 -10.69
C VAL A 144 -33.91 -11.81 -11.53
N HIS A 145 -34.10 -12.99 -12.13
CA HIS A 145 -35.33 -13.31 -12.86
C HIS A 145 -36.47 -13.65 -11.88
N ASP A 146 -37.65 -13.08 -12.08
CA ASP A 146 -38.83 -13.31 -11.26
C ASP A 146 -39.31 -14.76 -11.43
N ARG A 147 -39.52 -15.44 -10.31
CA ARG A 147 -39.84 -16.88 -10.34
C ARG A 147 -41.33 -17.20 -10.36
N ASN A 148 -42.19 -16.22 -10.06
CA ASN A 148 -43.63 -16.41 -9.93
C ASN A 148 -44.37 -15.10 -10.25
N PRO A 149 -44.98 -14.96 -11.44
CA PRO A 149 -44.96 -15.89 -12.58
C PRO A 149 -43.62 -15.85 -13.34
N GLN A 150 -43.21 -16.98 -13.93
CA GLN A 150 -42.00 -17.05 -14.77
C GLN A 150 -42.19 -16.34 -16.12
N TYR A 151 -43.41 -16.34 -16.65
CA TYR A 151 -43.80 -15.63 -17.86
C TYR A 151 -45.29 -15.27 -17.80
N VAL A 152 -45.69 -14.24 -18.52
CA VAL A 152 -47.08 -13.82 -18.68
C VAL A 152 -47.37 -13.65 -20.16
N LEU A 153 -48.46 -14.24 -20.64
CA LEU A 153 -48.97 -14.02 -21.98
C LEU A 153 -49.83 -12.74 -21.99
N GLU A 154 -49.49 -11.79 -22.85
CA GLU A 154 -50.27 -10.56 -23.03
C GLU A 154 -51.40 -10.75 -24.05
N SER A 155 -52.35 -9.80 -24.07
CA SER A 155 -53.53 -9.85 -24.95
C SER A 155 -53.20 -9.80 -26.44
N ASP A 156 -52.01 -9.32 -26.81
CA ASP A 156 -51.50 -9.27 -28.18
C ASP A 156 -50.75 -10.55 -28.60
N GLY A 157 -50.69 -11.56 -27.71
CA GLY A 157 -49.97 -12.82 -27.93
C GLY A 157 -48.47 -12.75 -27.65
N SER A 158 -47.95 -11.62 -27.17
CA SER A 158 -46.56 -11.49 -26.72
C SER A 158 -46.34 -12.13 -25.35
N LEU A 159 -45.09 -12.55 -25.09
CA LEU A 159 -44.67 -13.12 -23.82
C LEU A 159 -43.87 -12.08 -23.05
N ARG A 160 -44.16 -11.92 -21.76
CA ARG A 160 -43.48 -11.00 -20.86
C ARG A 160 -42.82 -11.73 -19.69
N ASN A 161 -41.54 -11.47 -19.48
CA ASN A 161 -40.74 -11.97 -18.35
C ASN A 161 -40.35 -10.79 -17.45
N GLY A 162 -40.34 -10.99 -16.13
CA GLY A 162 -40.02 -9.95 -15.14
C GLY A 162 -38.63 -10.14 -14.54
N TYR A 163 -37.84 -9.09 -14.45
CA TYR A 163 -36.48 -9.11 -13.90
C TYR A 163 -36.33 -7.98 -12.90
N THR A 164 -35.64 -8.25 -11.79
CA THR A 164 -35.17 -7.22 -10.86
C THR A 164 -33.69 -6.96 -11.15
N LEU A 165 -33.37 -5.77 -11.64
CA LEU A 165 -32.01 -5.32 -11.88
C LEU A 165 -31.56 -4.48 -10.70
N ARG A 166 -30.36 -4.75 -10.20
CA ARG A 166 -29.70 -3.95 -9.17
C ARG A 166 -28.38 -3.43 -9.72
N VAL A 167 -28.38 -2.14 -10.03
CA VAL A 167 -27.21 -1.40 -10.54
C VAL A 167 -26.46 -0.85 -9.33
N LEU A 168 -25.21 -1.27 -9.15
CA LEU A 168 -24.34 -0.80 -8.07
C LEU A 168 -23.37 0.24 -8.61
N ASN A 169 -23.48 1.45 -8.10
CA ASN A 169 -22.52 2.51 -8.34
C ASN A 169 -21.50 2.56 -7.19
N MET A 170 -20.26 2.14 -7.42
CA MET A 170 -19.20 2.14 -6.41
C MET A 170 -18.25 3.35 -6.53
N VAL A 171 -18.71 4.46 -7.12
CA VAL A 171 -17.99 5.74 -7.13
C VAL A 171 -18.76 6.82 -6.35
N PRO A 172 -18.06 7.78 -5.72
CA PRO A 172 -18.66 8.85 -4.92
C PRO A 172 -19.18 10.01 -5.79
N THR A 173 -19.59 9.72 -7.03
CA THR A 173 -20.17 10.69 -7.97
C THR A 173 -21.41 10.09 -8.61
N PRO A 174 -22.49 10.88 -8.77
CA PRO A 174 -23.68 10.41 -9.47
C PRO A 174 -23.31 10.21 -10.94
N ARG A 175 -23.89 9.19 -11.56
CA ARG A 175 -23.69 8.94 -12.99
C ARG A 175 -24.93 8.38 -13.63
N ASP A 176 -25.06 8.69 -14.91
CA ASP A 176 -26.11 8.16 -15.76
C ASP A 176 -25.60 6.92 -16.46
N VAL A 177 -26.26 5.80 -16.20
CA VAL A 177 -25.89 4.48 -16.73
C VAL A 177 -26.92 4.08 -17.78
N ASN A 178 -26.46 3.75 -18.98
CA ASN A 178 -27.33 3.24 -20.02
C ASN A 178 -27.47 1.72 -19.88
N ILE A 179 -28.68 1.27 -19.58
CA ILE A 179 -29.05 -0.15 -19.55
C ILE A 179 -29.58 -0.53 -20.91
N SER A 180 -28.97 -1.53 -21.55
CA SER A 180 -29.37 -1.99 -22.87
C SER A 180 -29.60 -3.50 -22.91
N LEU A 181 -30.53 -3.91 -23.79
CA LEU A 181 -30.86 -5.29 -24.07
C LEU A 181 -30.25 -5.74 -25.40
N VAL A 182 -29.25 -6.61 -25.33
CA VAL A 182 -28.52 -7.15 -26.48
C VAL A 182 -28.89 -8.63 -26.67
N GLY A 183 -29.21 -9.02 -27.91
CA GLY A 183 -29.79 -10.33 -28.23
C GLY A 183 -31.31 -10.25 -28.45
N LEU A 184 -31.99 -11.41 -28.46
CA LEU A 184 -33.46 -11.54 -28.64
C LEU A 184 -34.06 -10.56 -29.67
N GLU A 185 -34.04 -10.94 -30.94
CA GLU A 185 -34.65 -10.14 -32.01
C GLU A 185 -36.14 -9.88 -31.74
N GLY A 186 -36.56 -8.62 -31.88
CA GLY A 186 -37.94 -8.20 -31.62
C GLY A 186 -38.34 -8.12 -30.15
N ALA A 187 -37.42 -8.29 -29.20
CA ALA A 187 -37.68 -8.03 -27.79
C ALA A 187 -37.54 -6.54 -27.44
N THR A 188 -38.45 -6.06 -26.60
CA THR A 188 -38.41 -4.74 -25.97
C THR A 188 -38.35 -4.91 -24.46
N MET A 189 -37.76 -3.93 -23.78
CA MET A 189 -37.81 -3.85 -22.32
C MET A 189 -38.67 -2.64 -21.92
N ARG A 190 -39.28 -2.76 -20.74
CA ARG A 190 -40.10 -1.72 -20.13
C ARG A 190 -39.74 -1.60 -18.66
N ILE A 191 -39.54 -0.36 -18.23
CA ILE A 191 -39.26 -0.03 -16.82
C ILE A 191 -40.39 0.87 -16.32
N PRO A 192 -41.25 0.41 -15.38
CA PRO A 192 -42.41 1.18 -14.93
C PRO A 192 -42.06 2.57 -14.39
N GLU A 193 -40.88 2.74 -13.79
CA GLU A 193 -40.41 4.02 -13.25
C GLU A 193 -40.16 5.09 -14.33
N PHE A 194 -39.84 4.68 -15.57
CA PHE A 194 -39.52 5.58 -16.69
C PHE A 194 -40.66 5.75 -17.70
N GLY A 195 -41.85 5.22 -17.40
CA GLY A 195 -43.07 5.44 -18.19
C GLY A 195 -43.59 4.21 -18.94
N LYS A 196 -44.36 4.45 -20.00
CA LYS A 196 -45.01 3.40 -20.82
C LYS A 196 -44.29 3.10 -22.12
N GLU A 197 -43.16 3.75 -22.38
CA GLU A 197 -42.42 3.55 -23.63
C GLU A 197 -41.67 2.22 -23.58
N ASP A 198 -41.82 1.45 -24.65
CA ASP A 198 -41.09 0.20 -24.86
C ASP A 198 -39.83 0.52 -25.66
N ALA A 199 -38.67 0.29 -25.06
CA ALA A 199 -37.38 0.58 -25.70
C ALA A 199 -36.41 -0.58 -25.48
N ARG A 200 -35.27 -0.57 -26.19
CA ARG A 200 -34.18 -1.54 -25.98
C ARG A 200 -33.06 -0.98 -25.10
N GLY A 201 -33.16 0.28 -24.72
CA GLY A 201 -32.23 0.91 -23.80
C GLY A 201 -32.89 2.02 -23.00
N PHE A 202 -32.48 2.17 -21.73
CA PHE A 202 -32.94 3.20 -20.82
C PHE A 202 -31.75 3.79 -20.06
N THR A 203 -31.74 5.10 -19.91
CA THR A 203 -30.77 5.80 -19.07
C THR A 203 -31.29 5.86 -17.63
N VAL A 204 -30.48 5.38 -16.69
CA VAL A 204 -30.81 5.28 -15.28
C VAL A 204 -29.86 6.14 -14.49
N HIS A 205 -30.42 7.02 -13.67
CA HIS A 205 -29.65 7.79 -12.72
C HIS A 205 -29.23 6.90 -11.54
N ALA A 206 -27.93 6.69 -11.39
CA ALA A 206 -27.35 5.90 -10.30
C ALA A 206 -26.70 6.82 -9.27
N GLU A 207 -27.24 6.81 -8.04
CA GLU A 207 -26.72 7.60 -6.93
C GLU A 207 -25.31 7.14 -6.51
N PRO A 208 -24.49 8.02 -5.93
CA PRO A 208 -23.16 7.67 -5.42
C PRO A 208 -23.20 6.57 -4.36
N ASP A 209 -22.24 5.64 -4.41
CA ASP A 209 -22.06 4.58 -3.40
C ASP A 209 -23.34 3.80 -3.05
N ALA A 210 -24.27 3.69 -4.01
CA ALA A 210 -25.61 3.18 -3.80
C ALA A 210 -25.99 2.09 -4.81
N ALA A 211 -27.03 1.33 -4.44
CA ALA A 211 -27.61 0.28 -5.25
C ALA A 211 -29.02 0.70 -5.74
N THR A 212 -29.14 1.09 -7.00
CA THR A 212 -30.43 1.41 -7.62
C THR A 212 -31.10 0.12 -8.08
N THR A 213 -32.29 -0.17 -7.52
CA THR A 213 -33.07 -1.37 -7.89
C THR A 213 -34.20 -0.97 -8.81
N LEU A 214 -34.31 -1.66 -9.95
CA LEU A 214 -35.31 -1.41 -10.98
C LEU A 214 -36.03 -2.70 -11.35
N LYS A 215 -37.34 -2.61 -11.52
CA LYS A 215 -38.12 -3.72 -12.09
C LYS A 215 -38.21 -3.55 -13.60
N VAL A 216 -37.69 -4.51 -14.33
CA VAL A 216 -37.67 -4.50 -15.79
C VAL A 216 -38.50 -5.65 -16.32
N PHE A 217 -39.41 -5.34 -17.22
CA PHE A 217 -40.18 -6.35 -17.93
C PHE A 217 -39.67 -6.44 -19.36
N VAL A 218 -39.27 -7.64 -19.79
CA VAL A 218 -38.86 -7.90 -21.17
C VAL A 218 -40.03 -8.58 -21.87
N THR A 219 -40.48 -7.98 -22.98
CA THR A 219 -41.58 -8.48 -23.79
C THR A 219 -41.06 -8.88 -25.16
N ARG A 220 -41.48 -10.04 -25.66
CA ARG A 220 -41.10 -10.55 -26.98
C ARG A 220 -42.28 -11.26 -27.63
N LYS A 221 -42.48 -11.03 -28.94
CA LYS A 221 -43.43 -11.84 -29.74
C LYS A 221 -42.84 -13.22 -30.02
N PRO A 222 -43.60 -14.32 -29.89
CA PRO A 222 -43.09 -15.66 -30.16
C PRO A 222 -42.77 -15.85 -31.65
N THR A 223 -41.48 -15.86 -32.01
CA THR A 223 -41.02 -15.92 -33.42
C THR A 223 -40.64 -17.34 -33.88
N GLY A 224 -41.02 -18.40 -33.17
CA GLY A 224 -40.66 -19.79 -33.50
C GLY A 224 -39.16 -20.14 -33.34
N ALA A 225 -38.28 -19.14 -33.20
CA ALA A 225 -36.87 -19.33 -32.88
C ALA A 225 -36.66 -19.57 -31.38
N ALA A 226 -36.00 -20.68 -31.04
CA ALA A 226 -35.70 -21.12 -29.67
C ALA A 226 -34.52 -20.38 -29.01
N ILE A 227 -34.28 -19.10 -29.37
CA ILE A 227 -33.26 -18.31 -28.70
C ILE A 227 -33.86 -17.79 -27.40
N ASN A 228 -33.39 -18.31 -26.27
CA ASN A 228 -33.88 -17.93 -24.95
C ASN A 228 -32.84 -17.14 -24.14
N GLU A 229 -31.59 -17.06 -24.57
CA GLU A 229 -30.55 -16.30 -23.85
C GLU A 229 -30.37 -14.89 -24.42
N PHE A 230 -30.07 -13.95 -23.54
CA PHE A 230 -29.74 -12.57 -23.89
C PHE A 230 -28.82 -11.93 -22.86
N LEU A 231 -28.31 -10.75 -23.19
CA LEU A 231 -27.40 -9.99 -22.35
C LEU A 231 -28.07 -8.67 -21.94
N PHE A 232 -28.08 -8.42 -20.64
CA PHE A 232 -28.20 -7.06 -20.14
C PHE A 232 -26.80 -6.46 -20.10
N VAL A 233 -26.63 -5.31 -20.74
CA VAL A 233 -25.37 -4.56 -20.75
C VAL A 233 -25.65 -3.21 -20.12
N ILE A 234 -24.89 -2.87 -19.08
CA ILE A 234 -24.85 -1.51 -18.55
C ILE A 234 -23.52 -0.87 -18.94
N GLU A 235 -23.61 0.34 -19.45
CA GLU A 235 -22.46 1.17 -19.81
C GLU A 235 -22.64 2.55 -19.22
N ASP A 236 -21.56 3.10 -18.65
CA ASP A 236 -21.51 4.50 -18.29
C ASP A 236 -21.58 5.37 -19.56
N THR A 237 -22.11 6.59 -19.45
CA THR A 237 -22.22 7.54 -20.57
C THR A 237 -20.85 7.93 -21.16
N ASP A 238 -19.82 7.92 -20.33
CA ASP A 238 -18.43 8.12 -20.74
C ASP A 238 -17.73 6.83 -21.25
N HIS A 239 -18.46 5.70 -21.32
CA HIS A 239 -17.97 4.36 -21.67
C HIS A 239 -16.74 3.87 -20.87
N ALA A 240 -16.49 4.47 -19.70
CA ALA A 240 -15.34 4.13 -18.86
C ALA A 240 -15.51 2.78 -18.15
N ASP A 241 -16.74 2.49 -17.71
CA ASP A 241 -17.12 1.26 -17.02
C ASP A 241 -18.25 0.54 -17.77
N ARG A 242 -18.15 -0.79 -17.85
CA ARG A 242 -19.16 -1.66 -18.45
C ARG A 242 -19.35 -2.90 -17.61
N ALA A 243 -20.60 -3.29 -17.37
CA ALA A 243 -20.93 -4.60 -16.80
C ALA A 243 -21.94 -5.32 -17.68
N THR A 244 -21.81 -6.64 -17.80
CA THR A 244 -22.68 -7.47 -18.63
C THR A 244 -23.19 -8.65 -17.82
N TYR A 245 -24.49 -8.94 -17.94
CA TYR A 245 -25.13 -10.08 -17.28
C TYR A 245 -25.89 -10.93 -18.29
N ARG A 246 -25.68 -12.25 -18.26
CA ARG A 246 -26.40 -13.20 -19.10
C ARG A 246 -27.71 -13.63 -18.44
N ALA A 247 -28.82 -13.31 -19.08
CA ALA A 247 -30.17 -13.67 -18.63
C ALA A 247 -30.82 -14.66 -19.60
N ALA A 248 -31.81 -15.40 -19.08
CA ALA A 248 -32.65 -16.31 -19.85
C ALA A 248 -34.09 -15.80 -19.87
N PHE A 249 -34.75 -15.95 -21.01
CA PHE A 249 -36.14 -15.62 -21.29
C PHE A 249 -36.92 -16.92 -21.39
N ASN A 250 -37.92 -17.09 -20.53
CA ASN A 250 -38.71 -18.31 -20.46
C ASN A 250 -39.94 -18.19 -21.37
N ALA A 251 -40.20 -19.22 -22.17
CA ALA A 251 -41.40 -19.36 -22.98
C ALA A 251 -42.19 -20.65 -22.63
N PRO A 252 -43.50 -20.70 -22.95
CA PRO A 252 -44.28 -21.92 -22.78
C PRO A 252 -43.71 -23.06 -23.64
N GLY A 253 -43.37 -24.19 -23.02
CA GLY A 253 -42.83 -25.36 -23.71
C GLY A 253 -41.32 -25.58 -23.55
N ASP A 254 -40.59 -24.65 -22.93
CA ASP A 254 -39.20 -24.87 -22.55
C ASP A 254 -39.12 -25.81 -21.33
N ILE A 255 -38.75 -27.07 -21.59
CA ILE A 255 -38.38 -28.02 -20.55
C ILE A 255 -36.93 -27.71 -20.16
N LYS A 256 -36.70 -27.45 -18.87
CA LYS A 256 -35.37 -27.18 -18.28
C LYS A 256 -34.32 -28.24 -18.63
#